data_AF-A0A382HZ46-F1
#
_entry.id   AF-A0A382HZ46-F1
#
_cell.length_a   1.000
_cell.length_b   1.000
_cell.length_c   1.000
_cell.angle_alpha   90.00
_cell.angle_beta   90.00
_cell.angle_gamma   90.00
#
_symmetry.space_group_name_H-M   'P 1'
#
loop_
_entity.id
_entity.type
_entity.pdbx_description
1 polymer ?
#
loop_
_entity_poly.entity_id
_entity_poly.type
_entity_poly.pdbx_seq_one_letter_code
_entity_poly.pdbx_strand_id
1 'polypeptide(L)'
;MLNSLIKYEQITTTLPKAKFLKPQADKIITLGKKESLQTSKLLMSKLQDIKSTNKVKKTLSKRYEKRNGGYTRIVKAGFRYGDNAPMAVIEFVDRDVEAKRVDRKKKDITKDQKKEKKLATA
;
A
#
# COMPACT_ATOMS: atom_id res chain seq x y z
N MET A 1 1.38 9.16 4.08
CA MET A 1 1.42 8.46 2.78
C MET A 1 2.26 7.19 2.80
N LEU A 2 3.46 7.21 3.38
CA LEU A 2 4.34 6.02 3.41
C LEU A 2 3.70 4.82 4.12
N ASN A 3 3.11 5.02 5.31
CA ASN A 3 2.34 3.98 5.99
C ASN A 3 1.16 3.46 5.15
N SER A 4 0.48 4.34 4.43
CA SER A 4 -0.63 3.95 3.53
C SER A 4 -0.13 3.06 2.38
N LEU A 5 1.03 3.39 1.78
CA LEU A 5 1.65 2.55 0.76
C LEU A 5 2.06 1.18 1.33
N ILE A 6 2.65 1.13 2.52
CA ILE A 6 3.02 -0.14 3.17
C ILE A 6 1.77 -0.97 3.48
N LYS A 7 0.72 -0.34 4.02
CA LYS A 7 -0.52 -1.00 4.41
C LYS A 7 -1.25 -1.60 3.21
N TYR A 8 -1.52 -0.78 2.19
CA TYR A 8 -2.38 -1.17 1.05
C TYR A 8 -1.61 -1.68 -0.17
N GLU A 9 -0.28 -1.56 -0.16
CA GLU A 9 0.65 -1.92 -1.23
C GLU A 9 0.48 -1.19 -2.58
N GLN A 10 -0.58 -0.41 -2.72
CA GLN A 10 -0.88 0.45 -3.84
C GLN A 10 -1.66 1.68 -3.37
N ILE A 11 -1.27 2.87 -3.82
CA ILE A 11 -2.02 4.11 -3.60
C ILE A 11 -2.07 4.95 -4.88
N THR A 12 -3.14 5.72 -5.03
CA THR A 12 -3.26 6.73 -6.11
C THR A 12 -2.99 8.10 -5.51
N THR A 13 -2.11 8.87 -6.14
CA THR A 13 -1.69 10.19 -5.66
C THR A 13 -1.13 11.04 -6.81
N THR A 14 -0.83 12.31 -6.57
CA THR A 14 -0.30 13.18 -7.64
C THR A 14 1.10 12.72 -8.06
N LEU A 15 1.45 12.91 -9.33
CA LEU A 15 2.73 12.50 -9.90
C LEU A 15 3.94 13.04 -9.10
N PRO A 16 3.97 14.31 -8.66
CA PRO A 16 5.06 14.82 -7.82
C PRO A 16 5.15 14.09 -6.48
N LYS A 17 4.02 13.82 -5.82
CA LYS A 17 3.97 13.08 -4.55
C LYS A 17 4.44 11.64 -4.72
N ALA A 18 4.05 10.98 -5.81
CA ALA A 18 4.51 9.63 -6.12
C ALA A 18 6.04 9.59 -6.32
N LYS A 19 6.59 10.54 -7.10
CA LYS A 19 8.05 10.65 -7.31
C LYS A 19 8.81 10.89 -6.01
N PHE A 20 8.28 11.74 -5.12
CA PHE A 20 8.85 11.99 -3.80
C PHE A 20 8.81 10.75 -2.89
N LEU A 21 7.72 9.98 -2.96
CA LEU A 21 7.53 8.81 -2.11
C LEU A 21 8.44 7.62 -2.49
N LYS A 22 8.76 7.45 -3.78
CA LYS A 22 9.59 6.35 -4.30
C LYS A 22 10.92 6.15 -3.52
N PRO A 23 11.82 7.15 -3.41
CA PRO A 23 13.07 6.97 -2.69
C PRO A 23 12.88 6.72 -1.19
N GLN A 24 11.78 7.23 -0.59
CA GLN A 24 11.48 6.97 0.81
C GLN A 24 11.05 5.52 1.02
N ALA A 25 10.17 5.00 0.17
CA ALA A 25 9.73 3.61 0.20
C ALA A 25 10.90 2.65 -0.01
N ASP A 26 11.76 2.92 -1.00
CA ASP A 26 12.90 2.04 -1.29
C ASP A 26 13.90 1.99 -0.11
N LYS A 27 14.14 3.12 0.56
CA LYS A 27 14.99 3.15 1.78
C LYS A 27 14.37 2.35 2.92
N ILE A 28 13.05 2.41 3.12
CA ILE A 28 12.38 1.65 4.19
C ILE A 28 12.46 0.14 3.94
N ILE A 29 12.25 -0.32 2.71
CA ILE A 29 12.41 -1.76 2.38
C ILE A 29 13.86 -2.20 2.59
N THR A 30 14.82 -1.39 2.14
CA THR A 30 16.25 -1.69 2.32
C THR A 30 16.65 -1.78 3.79
N LEU A 31 16.12 -0.90 4.65
CA LEU A 31 16.30 -0.99 6.10
C LEU A 31 15.61 -2.24 6.68
N GLY A 32 14.43 -2.58 6.17
CA GLY A 32 13.65 -3.74 6.60
C GLY A 32 14.32 -5.09 6.34
N LYS A 33 15.16 -5.19 5.30
CA LYS A 33 15.97 -6.38 5.01
C LYS A 33 17.06 -6.64 6.04
N LYS A 34 17.58 -5.60 6.69
CA LYS A 34 18.64 -5.72 7.69
C LYS A 34 18.02 -6.08 9.04
N GLU A 35 18.19 -7.32 9.46
CA GLU A 35 17.69 -7.79 10.75
C GLU A 35 18.60 -7.34 11.90
N SER A 36 18.33 -6.15 12.45
CA SER A 36 19.02 -5.60 13.63
C SER A 36 18.06 -4.85 14.54
N LEU A 37 18.40 -4.75 15.83
CA LEU A 37 17.68 -3.94 16.80
C LEU A 37 17.73 -2.44 16.42
N GLN A 38 18.88 -1.97 15.94
CA GLN A 38 19.07 -0.57 15.55
C GLN A 38 18.21 -0.20 14.33
N THR A 39 18.16 -1.07 13.32
CA THR A 39 17.30 -0.87 12.15
C THR A 39 15.82 -0.93 12.53
N SER A 40 15.43 -1.81 13.46
CA SER A 40 14.06 -1.87 13.97
C SER A 40 13.65 -0.57 14.69
N LYS A 41 14.52 0.01 15.52
CA LYS A 41 14.30 1.31 16.17
C LYS A 41 14.19 2.46 15.14
N LEU A 42 15.07 2.48 14.14
CA LEU A 42 15.04 3.47 13.08
C LEU A 42 13.76 3.38 12.22
N LEU A 43 13.31 2.17 11.91
CA LEU A 43 12.04 1.92 11.22
C LEU A 43 10.86 2.45 12.04
N MET A 44 10.82 2.15 13.35
CA MET A 44 9.77 2.66 14.24
C MET A 44 9.77 4.19 14.31
N SER A 45 10.94 4.82 14.41
CA SER A 45 11.07 6.28 14.41
C SER A 45 10.51 6.92 13.14
N LYS A 46 10.71 6.29 11.97
CA LYS A 46 10.25 6.80 10.68
C LYS A 46 8.77 6.55 10.39
N LEU A 47 8.26 5.35 10.74
CA LEU A 47 6.90 4.94 10.43
C LEU A 47 5.92 5.32 11.53
N GLN A 48 6.37 5.38 12.78
CA GLN A 48 5.54 5.66 13.97
C GLN A 48 4.33 4.72 14.12
N ASP A 49 4.33 3.58 13.42
CA ASP A 49 3.27 2.59 13.43
C ASP A 49 3.87 1.19 13.51
N ILE A 50 3.45 0.46 14.55
CA ILE A 50 3.89 -0.90 14.85
C ILE A 50 3.43 -1.86 13.76
N LYS A 51 2.20 -1.71 13.24
CA LYS A 51 1.65 -2.62 12.23
C LYS A 51 2.41 -2.50 10.91
N SER A 52 2.63 -1.27 10.45
CA SER A 52 3.43 -1.00 9.25
C SER A 52 4.86 -1.49 9.41
N THR A 53 5.50 -1.24 10.56
CA THR A 53 6.87 -1.71 10.84
C THR A 53 6.98 -3.22 10.79
N ASN A 54 6.05 -3.93 11.44
CA ASN A 54 6.02 -5.39 11.42
C ASN A 54 5.79 -5.95 10.02
N LYS A 55 4.92 -5.31 9.22
CA LYS A 55 4.69 -5.71 7.83
C LYS A 55 5.95 -5.56 6.97
N VAL A 56 6.69 -4.46 7.15
CA VAL A 56 7.97 -4.27 6.46
C VAL A 56 8.96 -5.35 6.84
N LYS A 57 9.13 -5.62 8.14
CA LYS A 57 10.15 -6.56 8.65
C LYS A 57 9.83 -8.03 8.42
N LYS A 58 8.55 -8.43 8.40
CA LYS A 58 8.15 -9.84 8.25
C LYS A 58 7.77 -10.19 6.81
N THR A 59 7.02 -9.32 6.14
CA THR A 59 6.41 -9.64 4.85
C THR A 59 7.23 -9.06 3.70
N LEU A 60 7.51 -7.76 3.72
CA LEU A 60 8.13 -7.08 2.58
C LEU A 60 9.64 -7.35 2.49
N SER A 61 10.34 -7.50 3.61
CA SER A 61 11.76 -7.90 3.68
C SER A 61 11.99 -9.24 2.97
N LYS A 62 11.24 -10.28 3.37
CA LYS A 62 11.31 -11.64 2.81
C LYS A 62 10.92 -11.66 1.34
N ARG A 63 9.88 -10.92 0.97
CA ARG A 63 9.44 -10.81 -0.43
C ARG A 63 10.54 -10.24 -1.33
N TYR A 64 11.24 -9.22 -0.87
CA TYR A 64 12.21 -8.49 -1.67
C TYR A 64 13.65 -8.88 -1.43
N GLU A 65 13.94 -9.90 -0.63
CA GLU A 65 15.28 -10.30 -0.19
C GLU A 65 16.30 -10.30 -1.34
N LYS A 66 15.99 -11.02 -2.43
CA LYS A 66 16.83 -11.18 -3.63
C LYS A 66 16.92 -9.95 -4.55
N ARG A 67 16.04 -8.95 -4.37
CA ARG A 67 15.93 -7.79 -5.28
C ARG A 67 16.81 -6.63 -4.80
N ASN A 68 17.76 -6.19 -5.62
CA ASN A 68 18.67 -5.08 -5.28
C ASN A 68 18.12 -3.71 -5.71
N GLY A 69 17.04 -3.25 -5.07
CA GLY A 69 16.42 -1.95 -5.32
C GLY A 69 15.26 -1.96 -6.31
N GLY A 70 14.64 -0.79 -6.50
CA GLY A 70 13.48 -0.64 -7.38
C GLY A 70 12.27 -1.46 -6.90
N TYR A 71 11.89 -1.31 -5.63
CA TYR A 71 10.80 -2.08 -5.03
C TYR A 71 9.42 -1.51 -5.40
N THR A 72 9.39 -0.25 -5.83
CA THR A 72 8.16 0.46 -6.20
C THR A 72 8.13 0.85 -7.67
N ARG A 73 6.93 0.82 -8.24
CA ARG A 73 6.60 1.24 -9.61
C ARG A 73 5.65 2.44 -9.55
N ILE A 74 5.84 3.39 -10.46
CA ILE A 74 4.94 4.53 -10.67
C ILE A 74 4.31 4.38 -12.05
N VAL A 75 2.98 4.38 -12.10
CA VAL A 75 2.19 4.35 -13.34
C VAL A 75 1.43 5.66 -13.44
N LYS A 76 1.52 6.37 -14.57
CA LYS A 76 0.76 7.62 -14.78
C LYS A 76 -0.73 7.28 -14.90
N ALA A 77 -1.58 8.08 -14.26
CA ALA A 77 -3.02 7.82 -14.14
C ALA A 77 -3.86 9.03 -14.59
N GLY A 78 -3.46 9.68 -15.68
CA GLY A 78 -4.14 10.84 -16.24
C GLY A 78 -4.07 12.08 -15.36
N PHE A 79 -5.11 12.91 -15.42
CA PHE A 79 -5.23 14.16 -14.66
C PHE A 79 -6.49 14.14 -13.80
N ARG A 80 -6.42 14.81 -12.65
CA ARG A 80 -7.55 14.94 -11.73
C ARG A 80 -8.56 15.95 -12.26
N TYR A 81 -9.85 15.61 -12.14
CA TYR A 81 -10.93 16.52 -12.48
C TYR A 81 -10.98 17.74 -11.54
N GLY A 82 -11.19 18.93 -12.09
CA GLY A 82 -11.29 20.19 -11.36
C GLY A 82 -10.00 21.01 -11.34
N ASP A 83 -8.87 20.41 -10.92
CA ASP A 83 -7.58 21.13 -10.81
C ASP A 83 -6.53 20.69 -11.83
N ASN A 84 -6.88 19.77 -12.74
CA ASN A 84 -6.00 19.22 -13.77
C ASN A 84 -4.64 18.73 -13.22
N ALA A 85 -4.60 18.28 -11.96
CA ALA A 85 -3.35 17.83 -11.35
C ALA A 85 -2.93 16.47 -11.95
N PRO A 86 -1.67 16.29 -12.36
CA PRO A 86 -1.21 15.01 -12.91
C PRO A 86 -1.25 13.93 -11.84
N MET A 87 -1.96 12.85 -12.13
CA MET A 87 -2.19 11.72 -11.23
C MET A 87 -1.24 10.55 -11.57
N ALA A 88 -0.92 9.76 -10.55
CA ALA A 88 -0.12 8.56 -10.68
C ALA A 88 -0.53 7.52 -9.62
N VAL A 89 -0.45 6.26 -9.99
CA VAL A 89 -0.52 5.13 -9.06
C VAL A 89 0.90 4.74 -8.69
N ILE A 90 1.20 4.69 -7.40
CA ILE A 90 2.44 4.11 -6.88
C ILE A 90 2.14 2.80 -6.18
N GLU A 91 2.88 1.75 -6.54
CA GLU A 91 2.66 0.39 -6.06
C GLU A 91 3.97 -0.37 -5.86
N PHE A 92 3.93 -1.40 -5.02
CA PHE A 92 5.01 -2.38 -4.92
C PHE A 92 4.99 -3.32 -6.12
N VAL A 93 6.17 -3.69 -6.66
CA VAL A 93 6.29 -4.49 -7.89
C VAL A 93 5.63 -5.86 -7.76
N ASP A 94 5.87 -6.54 -6.66
CA ASP A 94 5.37 -7.90 -6.38
C ASP A 94 4.24 -7.82 -5.33
N ARG A 95 3.30 -6.89 -5.49
CA ARG A 95 2.25 -6.64 -4.48
C ARG A 95 1.23 -7.76 -4.35
N ASP A 96 0.66 -7.88 -3.17
CA ASP A 96 -0.57 -8.63 -2.94
C ASP A 96 -1.78 -7.79 -3.41
N VAL A 97 -2.65 -8.39 -4.22
CA VAL A 97 -3.83 -7.73 -4.80
C VAL A 97 -4.89 -7.47 -3.73
N GLU A 98 -4.99 -8.35 -2.74
CA GLU A 98 -5.98 -8.27 -1.65
C GLU A 98 -5.63 -7.17 -0.63
N ALA A 99 -4.35 -6.79 -0.53
CA ALA A 99 -3.88 -5.76 0.40
C ALA A 99 -4.58 -4.39 0.21
N LYS A 100 -5.06 -4.08 -1.00
CA LYS A 100 -5.81 -2.83 -1.29
C LYS A 100 -7.22 -2.81 -0.67
N ARG A 101 -7.73 -3.95 -0.21
CA ARG A 101 -9.11 -4.11 0.28
C ARG A 101 -9.20 -4.28 1.80
N VAL A 102 -8.08 -4.26 2.52
CA VAL A 102 -8.00 -4.55 3.96
C VAL A 102 -8.98 -3.74 4.81
N ASP A 103 -9.23 -2.47 4.42
CA ASP A 103 -10.12 -1.58 5.17
C ASP A 103 -11.52 -1.44 4.53
N ARG A 104 -11.78 -2.07 3.38
CA ARG A 104 -13.12 -2.07 2.78
C ARG A 104 -13.98 -3.09 3.50
N LYS A 105 -15.06 -2.64 4.14
CA LYS A 105 -16.11 -3.53 4.65
C LYS A 105 -16.53 -4.47 3.51
N LYS A 106 -16.40 -5.78 3.74
CA LYS A 106 -16.90 -6.80 2.80
C LYS A 106 -18.40 -6.56 2.69
N LYS A 107 -18.89 -6.30 1.48
CA LYS A 107 -20.33 -6.17 1.24
C LYS A 107 -20.91 -7.57 1.50
N ASP A 108 -21.74 -7.71 2.54
CA ASP A 108 -22.42 -8.97 2.85
C ASP A 108 -23.42 -9.27 1.72
N ILE A 109 -22.98 -10.08 0.75
CA ILE A 109 -23.79 -10.50 -0.42
C ILE A 109 -25.10 -11.17 0.04
N THR A 110 -25.10 -11.78 1.23
CA THR A 110 -26.26 -12.42 1.88
C THR A 110 -27.37 -11.46 2.28
N LYS A 111 -27.09 -10.17 2.52
CA LYS A 111 -28.15 -9.18 2.83
C LYS A 111 -28.88 -8.68 1.59
N ASP A 112 -28.20 -8.61 0.46
CA ASP A 112 -28.79 -8.18 -0.82
C ASP A 112 -29.71 -9.28 -1.39
N GLN A 113 -29.32 -10.56 -1.34
CA GLN A 113 -30.18 -11.68 -1.76
C GLN A 113 -31.46 -11.84 -0.91
N LYS A 114 -31.40 -11.49 0.39
CA LYS A 114 -32.58 -11.54 1.29
C LYS A 114 -33.54 -10.37 1.07
N LYS A 115 -33.05 -9.24 0.53
CA LYS A 115 -33.88 -8.10 0.09
C LYS A 115 -34.56 -8.37 -1.24
N GLU A 116 -33.85 -8.92 -2.22
CA GLU A 116 -34.45 -9.33 -3.51
C GLU A 116 -35.54 -10.39 -3.33
N LYS A 117 -35.31 -11.42 -2.51
CA LYS A 117 -36.35 -12.42 -2.21
C LYS A 117 -37.58 -11.86 -1.51
N LYS A 118 -37.43 -10.82 -0.68
CA LYS A 118 -38.56 -10.13 -0.03
C LYS A 118 -39.33 -9.24 -0.99
N LEU A 119 -38.67 -8.60 -1.96
CA LEU A 119 -39.31 -7.81 -3.00
C LEU A 119 -40.03 -8.68 -4.05
N ALA A 120 -39.50 -9.86 -4.35
CA ALA A 120 -40.12 -10.79 -5.31
C ALA A 120 -41.31 -11.58 -4.74
N THR A 121 -41.55 -11.50 -3.42
CA THR A 121 -42.66 -12.20 -2.73
C THR A 121 -43.77 -11.23 -2.29
N ALA A 122 -43.61 -9.92 -2.55
CA ALA A 122 -44.61 -8.87 -2.29
C ALA A 122 -45.22 -8.40 -3.62
#